data_AF-A0AAN7UYQ8-F1
#
_entry.id   AF-A0AAN7UYQ8-F1
#
_cell.length_a   1.000
_cell.length_b   1.000
_cell.length_c   1.000
_cell.angle_alpha   90.00
_cell.angle_beta   90.00
_cell.angle_gamma   90.00
#
_symmetry.space_group_name_H-M   'P 1'
#
loop_
_entity.id
_entity.type
_entity.pdbx_description
1 polymer ?
#
loop_
_entity_poly.entity_id
_entity_poly.type
_entity_poly.pdbx_seq_one_letter_code
_entity_poly.pdbx_strand_id
1 'polypeptide(L)'
;MSAHGQSATTDSLAACFEDFDLEEVFRKATPHAESLASQNFVVEFGPEHARIAFDLDPQNIERLLKSERDVKNYPIRWINIWNPSIQRETVEVIGNHYEFSERLVRLIYLSAQLHPPTHPRKAREIPILKHFHRHTDVELGVIGNGANNSPLDSPMSAQFQKGSIELMGALDDDSMELYMQVKNTVNYFSTDQTQKGVCVLLILWEKLLIQPTALCIGAHWLHKRPKGEHEFHAKSMMPPKHWQWLTICNDHTVLSIHEQPSFESVPANEDPKKWQREELQNMRANTLDVLLQLSKHGFDLYKRKPLSINSVRRPLSKWHTRNESNLDRHETGMTFALAGEPVSLADEGTSNLFYYLFEDYVAAGPLKTAEKKLENMRPHIRKRSIDIIPTLHYLSKDLREMKHLFENYKNLINKVTALGKTDAQPRNSHVEDHRRVMLTESALSRFDRLGDRLQYLMLNSIEGYLMEISALSSTMRAQYFNLTQQKDSEATARLTRSATLLAKLSVFFLPISFLTSYFSIQIEDLYMYWHGTDYWYAFAVIASISFVALFFFSRLLMFFSDTLDEWSVQIMAWFHRLCRAMGFNVADDDDES
;
A
#
# COMPACT_ATOMS: atom_id res chain seq x y z
N MET A 1 -62.38 18.91 26.41
CA MET A 1 -62.15 20.06 25.51
C MET A 1 -60.69 20.46 25.64
N SER A 2 -59.97 20.48 24.50
CA SER A 2 -58.64 21.12 24.26
C SER A 2 -57.47 20.58 25.10
N ALA A 3 -56.51 19.75 24.65
CA ALA A 3 -55.85 19.60 23.35
C ALA A 3 -55.27 20.91 22.78
N HIS A 4 -54.03 21.25 23.13
CA HIS A 4 -52.99 21.85 22.28
C HIS A 4 -51.71 22.08 23.10
N GLY A 5 -50.61 21.37 22.77
CA GLY A 5 -49.33 21.51 23.48
C GLY A 5 -48.18 20.66 22.93
N GLN A 6 -48.24 20.20 21.68
CA GLN A 6 -47.15 19.47 21.02
C GLN A 6 -47.06 19.96 19.56
N SER A 7 -46.28 21.02 19.31
CA SER A 7 -46.01 21.50 17.94
C SER A 7 -44.76 22.37 17.80
N ALA A 8 -44.00 22.66 18.86
CA ALA A 8 -42.97 23.73 18.80
C ALA A 8 -41.51 23.24 18.67
N THR A 9 -41.23 21.93 18.67
CA THR A 9 -39.85 21.40 18.73
C THR A 9 -39.40 20.63 17.48
N THR A 10 -40.31 20.31 16.56
CA THR A 10 -40.01 19.60 15.31
C THR A 10 -39.40 20.51 14.25
N ASP A 11 -39.52 21.83 14.41
CA ASP A 11 -39.12 22.83 13.42
C ASP A 11 -37.59 23.02 13.30
N SER A 12 -36.80 22.69 14.32
CA SER A 12 -35.34 22.94 14.27
C SER A 12 -34.57 21.94 13.40
N LEU A 13 -34.99 20.67 13.37
CA LEU A 13 -34.32 19.65 12.54
C LEU A 13 -34.65 19.85 11.05
N ALA A 14 -35.91 20.15 10.73
CA ALA A 14 -36.35 20.40 9.36
C ALA A 14 -35.69 21.66 8.76
N ALA A 15 -35.43 22.68 9.59
CA ALA A 15 -34.73 23.89 9.16
C ALA A 15 -33.25 23.65 8.80
N CYS A 16 -32.62 22.58 9.28
CA CYS A 16 -31.24 22.23 8.94
C CYS A 16 -31.10 21.55 7.57
N PHE A 17 -32.19 21.05 6.98
CA PHE A 17 -32.17 20.40 5.68
C PHE A 17 -32.53 21.38 4.56
N GLU A 18 -31.64 21.52 3.59
CA GLU A 18 -31.84 22.28 2.36
C GLU A 18 -32.19 21.31 1.21
N ASP A 19 -32.98 21.74 0.24
CA ASP A 19 -33.28 20.95 -0.97
C ASP A 19 -32.04 20.87 -1.86
N PHE A 20 -31.54 19.66 -2.08
CA PHE A 20 -30.31 19.40 -2.82
C PHE A 20 -30.50 19.44 -4.35
N ASP A 21 -31.75 19.42 -4.82
CA ASP A 21 -32.07 19.64 -6.23
C ASP A 21 -32.06 21.13 -6.61
N LEU A 22 -31.89 22.06 -5.66
CA LEU A 22 -31.72 23.49 -5.96
C LEU A 22 -30.26 23.79 -6.35
N GLU A 23 -30.06 24.51 -7.46
CA GLU A 23 -28.74 24.91 -7.98
C GLU A 23 -27.88 25.65 -6.92
N GLU A 24 -28.50 26.51 -6.09
CA GLU A 24 -27.76 27.25 -5.06
C GLU A 24 -27.15 26.33 -4.00
N VAL A 25 -27.88 25.31 -3.58
CA VAL A 25 -27.46 24.32 -2.58
C VAL A 25 -26.46 23.35 -3.20
N PHE A 26 -26.72 22.92 -4.43
CA PHE A 26 -25.80 22.09 -5.21
C PHE A 26 -24.41 22.74 -5.32
N ARG A 27 -24.35 24.05 -5.61
CA ARG A 27 -23.08 24.78 -5.72
C ARG A 27 -22.34 24.93 -4.38
N LYS A 28 -23.04 24.88 -3.23
CA LYS A 28 -22.41 24.88 -1.90
C LYS A 28 -21.77 23.52 -1.55
N ALA A 29 -22.26 22.42 -2.12
CA ALA A 29 -21.82 21.07 -1.74
C ALA A 29 -20.36 20.78 -2.13
N THR A 30 -19.91 21.22 -3.31
CA THR A 30 -18.51 21.03 -3.75
C THR A 30 -17.49 21.71 -2.83
N PRO A 31 -17.54 23.04 -2.58
CA PRO A 31 -16.56 23.69 -1.73
C PRO A 31 -16.63 23.22 -0.27
N HIS A 32 -17.80 22.78 0.20
CA HIS A 32 -17.92 22.16 1.51
C HIS A 32 -17.22 20.80 1.56
N ALA A 33 -17.54 19.87 0.67
CA ALA A 33 -16.91 18.54 0.66
C ALA A 33 -15.38 18.59 0.43
N GLU A 34 -14.86 19.59 -0.27
CA GLU A 34 -13.42 19.81 -0.47
C GLU A 34 -12.71 20.48 0.71
N SER A 35 -13.46 21.10 1.64
CA SER A 35 -12.89 21.84 2.76
C SER A 35 -12.41 20.92 3.87
N LEU A 36 -11.20 21.17 4.38
CA LEU A 36 -10.69 20.46 5.56
C LEU A 36 -11.49 20.79 6.84
N ALA A 37 -12.17 21.96 6.88
CA ALA A 37 -12.94 22.40 8.02
C ALA A 37 -14.32 21.73 8.13
N SER A 38 -14.79 21.10 7.06
CA SER A 38 -16.08 20.41 7.06
C SER A 38 -16.03 19.17 7.94
N GLN A 39 -17.06 19.03 8.77
CA GLN A 39 -17.16 18.00 9.79
C GLN A 39 -18.00 16.83 9.28
N ASN A 40 -19.23 17.09 8.87
CA ASN A 40 -20.12 16.02 8.42
C ASN A 40 -21.16 16.54 7.44
N PHE A 41 -21.80 15.63 6.71
CA PHE A 41 -23.01 15.96 5.98
C PHE A 41 -23.97 14.78 6.02
N VAL A 42 -25.25 15.07 5.88
CA VAL A 42 -26.29 14.06 5.78
C VAL A 42 -27.14 14.33 4.55
N VAL A 43 -27.28 13.33 3.69
CA VAL A 43 -28.17 13.38 2.53
C VAL A 43 -29.29 12.38 2.74
N GLU A 44 -30.52 12.85 2.55
CA GLU A 44 -31.67 11.96 2.45
C GLU A 44 -32.28 12.13 1.07
N PHE A 45 -32.52 11.01 0.39
CA PHE A 45 -32.99 11.05 -0.99
C PHE A 45 -33.97 9.93 -1.29
N GLY A 46 -34.84 10.24 -2.23
CA GLY A 46 -35.72 9.30 -2.90
C GLY A 46 -35.59 9.41 -4.42
N PRO A 47 -36.54 8.82 -5.16
CA PRO A 47 -36.54 8.89 -6.62
C PRO A 47 -36.61 10.33 -7.14
N GLU A 48 -37.52 11.14 -6.56
CA GLU A 48 -37.89 12.46 -7.11
C GLU A 48 -37.27 13.63 -6.36
N HIS A 49 -36.97 13.48 -5.07
CA HIS A 49 -36.48 14.54 -4.19
C HIS A 49 -35.20 14.13 -3.45
N ALA A 50 -34.34 15.10 -3.18
CA ALA A 50 -33.14 14.91 -2.36
C ALA A 50 -32.95 16.15 -1.47
N ARG A 51 -32.61 15.94 -0.20
CA ARG A 51 -32.30 17.00 0.76
C ARG A 51 -30.95 16.74 1.42
N ILE A 52 -30.25 17.81 1.78
CA ILE A 52 -28.92 17.77 2.38
C ILE A 52 -28.84 18.68 3.60
N ALA A 53 -28.12 18.23 4.62
CA ALA A 53 -27.71 19.03 5.76
C ALA A 53 -26.19 18.98 5.90
N PHE A 54 -25.58 20.09 6.26
CA PHE A 54 -24.13 20.23 6.46
C PHE A 54 -23.83 20.48 7.94
N ASP A 55 -22.73 19.91 8.43
CA ASP A 55 -22.17 20.08 9.77
C ASP A 55 -23.24 20.01 10.89
N LEU A 56 -23.95 18.88 10.98
CA LEU A 56 -24.92 18.64 12.04
C LEU A 56 -24.25 18.36 13.38
N ASP A 57 -24.76 19.00 14.43
CA ASP A 57 -24.35 18.75 15.82
C ASP A 57 -24.74 17.34 16.29
N PRO A 58 -24.02 16.77 17.29
CA PRO A 58 -24.29 15.43 17.82
C PRO A 58 -25.75 15.24 18.28
N GLN A 59 -26.33 16.26 18.91
CA GLN A 59 -27.73 16.23 19.38
C GLN A 59 -28.74 16.19 18.22
N ASN A 60 -28.44 16.88 17.12
CA ASN A 60 -29.30 16.87 15.93
C ASN A 60 -29.20 15.53 15.21
N ILE A 61 -28.01 14.92 15.18
CA ILE A 61 -27.81 13.56 14.67
C ILE A 61 -28.56 12.53 15.52
N GLU A 62 -28.50 12.63 16.85
CA GLU A 62 -29.24 11.74 17.75
C GLU A 62 -30.76 11.83 17.51
N ARG A 63 -31.28 13.05 17.36
CA ARG A 63 -32.69 13.29 17.01
C ARG A 63 -33.04 12.74 15.63
N LEU A 64 -32.16 12.90 14.64
CA LEU A 64 -32.35 12.39 13.28
C LEU A 64 -32.42 10.86 13.23
N LEU A 65 -31.60 10.18 14.05
CA LEU A 65 -31.62 8.72 14.17
C LEU A 65 -32.88 8.22 14.88
N LYS A 66 -33.37 8.96 15.89
CA LYS A 66 -34.59 8.61 16.65
C LYS A 66 -35.89 9.01 15.95
N SER A 67 -35.88 10.00 15.06
CA SER A 67 -37.07 10.50 14.37
C SER A 67 -37.61 9.49 13.36
N GLU A 68 -38.94 9.39 13.24
CA GLU A 68 -39.58 8.62 12.17
C GLU A 68 -39.20 9.19 10.80
N ARG A 69 -38.81 8.30 9.89
CA ARG A 69 -38.37 8.69 8.54
C ARG A 69 -39.56 8.92 7.62
N ASP A 70 -39.45 9.93 6.76
CA ASP A 70 -40.36 10.10 5.63
C ASP A 70 -40.02 9.06 4.53
N VAL A 71 -40.54 7.85 4.69
CA VAL A 71 -40.31 6.73 3.77
C VAL A 71 -40.84 7.02 2.36
N LYS A 72 -41.80 7.95 2.23
CA LYS A 72 -42.43 8.26 0.93
C LYS A 72 -41.53 9.14 0.07
N ASN A 73 -41.01 10.23 0.63
CA ASN A 73 -40.19 11.16 -0.13
C ASN A 73 -38.69 10.87 -0.03
N TYR A 74 -38.24 10.40 1.15
CA TYR A 74 -36.83 10.25 1.51
C TYR A 74 -36.54 8.88 2.15
N PRO A 75 -36.70 7.78 1.39
CA PRO A 75 -36.48 6.44 1.92
C PRO A 75 -35.04 6.14 2.37
N ILE A 76 -34.05 6.74 1.72
CA ILE A 76 -32.63 6.39 1.88
C ILE A 76 -31.89 7.52 2.58
N ARG A 77 -31.02 7.16 3.53
CA ARG A 77 -30.18 8.10 4.27
C ARG A 77 -28.71 7.78 4.06
N TRP A 78 -27.91 8.82 3.86
CA TRP A 78 -26.47 8.74 3.81
C TRP A 78 -25.87 9.73 4.81
N ILE A 79 -25.09 9.23 5.77
CA ILE A 79 -24.37 10.04 6.74
C ILE A 79 -22.87 9.92 6.44
N ASN A 80 -22.22 11.04 6.18
CA ASN A 80 -20.79 11.09 5.96
C ASN A 80 -20.10 11.88 7.07
N ILE A 81 -19.03 11.32 7.64
CA ILE A 81 -18.24 11.93 8.71
C ILE A 81 -16.80 12.10 8.23
N TRP A 82 -16.31 13.32 8.32
CA TRP A 82 -14.91 13.66 8.11
C TRP A 82 -14.20 13.71 9.47
N ASN A 83 -13.03 13.08 9.55
CA ASN A 83 -12.15 13.16 10.72
C ASN A 83 -12.90 12.83 12.05
N PRO A 84 -13.23 11.55 12.31
CA PRO A 84 -13.97 11.13 13.49
C PRO A 84 -13.26 11.46 14.81
N SER A 85 -11.95 11.71 14.77
CA SER A 85 -11.14 12.11 15.93
C SER A 85 -11.61 13.40 16.61
N ILE A 86 -12.15 14.33 15.82
CA ILE A 86 -12.68 15.62 16.30
C ILE A 86 -14.14 15.45 16.76
N GLN A 87 -14.90 14.55 16.14
CA GLN A 87 -16.33 14.35 16.35
C GLN A 87 -16.64 13.07 17.14
N ARG A 88 -16.03 12.94 18.34
CA ARG A 88 -16.18 11.74 19.17
C ARG A 88 -17.62 11.51 19.58
N GLU A 89 -18.27 12.54 20.11
CA GLU A 89 -19.66 12.48 20.56
C GLU A 89 -20.60 12.01 19.43
N THR A 90 -20.39 12.49 18.20
CA THR A 90 -21.18 12.08 17.03
C THR A 90 -21.05 10.58 16.73
N VAL A 91 -19.83 10.05 16.74
CA VAL A 91 -19.58 8.63 16.47
C VAL A 91 -20.04 7.75 17.64
N GLU A 92 -20.00 8.23 18.89
CA GLU A 92 -20.57 7.53 20.04
C GLU A 92 -22.10 7.43 19.92
N VAL A 93 -22.77 8.53 19.54
CA VAL A 93 -24.21 8.53 19.29
C VAL A 93 -24.59 7.52 18.20
N ILE A 94 -23.86 7.51 17.08
CA ILE A 94 -24.08 6.57 15.97
C ILE A 94 -23.78 5.14 16.41
N GLY A 95 -22.68 4.94 17.13
CA GLY A 95 -22.26 3.64 17.64
C GLY A 95 -23.26 3.06 18.62
N ASN A 96 -23.82 3.88 19.52
CA ASN A 96 -24.86 3.46 20.45
C ASN A 96 -26.17 3.11 19.74
N HIS A 97 -26.54 3.86 18.69
CA HIS A 97 -27.76 3.60 17.92
C HIS A 97 -27.68 2.28 17.12
N TYR A 98 -26.54 2.01 16.48
CA TYR A 98 -26.35 0.82 15.66
C TYR A 98 -25.66 -0.34 16.40
N GLU A 99 -25.43 -0.20 17.70
CA GLU A 99 -24.78 -1.19 18.58
C GLU A 99 -23.37 -1.60 18.10
N PHE A 100 -22.56 -0.62 17.67
CA PHE A 100 -21.15 -0.84 17.33
C PHE A 100 -20.39 -1.39 18.53
N SER A 101 -19.49 -2.35 18.28
CA SER A 101 -18.62 -2.87 19.33
C SER A 101 -17.78 -1.74 19.92
N GLU A 102 -17.56 -1.75 21.24
CA GLU A 102 -16.70 -0.77 21.91
C GLU A 102 -15.30 -0.73 21.27
N ARG A 103 -14.83 -1.89 20.82
CA ARG A 103 -13.61 -2.03 20.03
C ARG A 103 -13.69 -1.21 18.74
N LEU A 104 -14.72 -1.41 17.91
CA LEU A 104 -14.87 -0.70 16.63
C LEU A 104 -14.93 0.81 16.82
N VAL A 105 -15.73 1.28 17.78
CA VAL A 105 -15.85 2.71 18.09
C VAL A 105 -14.49 3.30 18.47
N ARG A 106 -13.71 2.61 19.31
CA ARG A 106 -12.33 3.02 19.64
C ARG A 106 -11.37 3.00 18.45
N LEU A 107 -11.47 1.99 17.59
CA LEU A 107 -10.63 1.89 16.38
C LEU A 107 -10.88 3.05 15.40
N ILE A 108 -12.13 3.52 15.29
CA ILE A 108 -12.51 4.66 14.47
C ILE A 108 -11.84 5.96 14.98
N TYR A 109 -11.75 6.15 16.31
CA TYR A 109 -11.10 7.33 16.90
C TYR A 109 -9.59 7.35 16.82
N LEU A 110 -8.97 6.17 16.79
CA LEU A 110 -7.55 6.02 17.02
C LEU A 110 -6.67 6.78 16.02
N SER A 111 -7.21 7.10 14.85
CA SER A 111 -6.55 7.92 13.81
C SER A 111 -6.03 9.28 14.30
N ALA A 112 -6.50 9.79 15.44
CA ALA A 112 -6.12 11.11 15.98
C ALA A 112 -4.71 11.21 16.57
N GLN A 113 -4.16 10.11 17.11
CA GLN A 113 -3.24 10.26 18.26
C GLN A 113 -1.74 10.20 17.94
N LEU A 114 -1.28 9.87 16.74
CA LEU A 114 0.14 9.56 16.52
C LEU A 114 0.76 10.02 15.19
N HIS A 115 0.30 11.13 14.60
CA HIS A 115 1.16 11.86 13.67
C HIS A 115 1.99 12.89 14.45
N PRO A 116 3.22 12.58 14.91
CA PRO A 116 4.14 13.65 15.28
C PRO A 116 4.36 14.53 14.04
N PRO A 117 4.52 15.85 14.21
CA PRO A 117 4.88 16.73 13.10
C PRO A 117 6.14 16.15 12.45
N THR A 118 6.09 16.03 11.13
CA THR A 118 7.14 15.48 10.28
C THR A 118 8.43 16.25 10.50
N HIS A 119 9.28 15.83 11.45
CA HIS A 119 10.67 16.25 11.40
C HIS A 119 11.27 15.60 10.15
N PRO A 120 11.88 16.38 9.24
CA PRO A 120 12.56 15.80 8.10
C PRO A 120 13.65 14.88 8.65
N ARG A 121 13.49 13.57 8.46
CA ARG A 121 14.57 12.60 8.69
C ARG A 121 15.70 13.00 7.75
N LYS A 122 16.66 13.77 8.26
CA LYS A 122 18.01 13.82 7.69
C LYS A 122 18.46 12.37 7.59
N ALA A 123 18.80 11.95 6.37
CA ALA A 123 19.43 10.66 6.12
C ALA A 123 20.63 10.54 7.07
N ARG A 124 20.46 9.74 8.13
CA ARG A 124 21.55 9.36 9.01
C ARG A 124 22.10 8.09 8.38
N GLU A 125 23.26 8.23 7.75
CA GLU A 125 24.11 7.11 7.36
C GLU A 125 24.17 6.13 8.53
N ILE A 126 23.92 4.85 8.24
CA ILE A 126 23.92 3.76 9.22
C ILE A 126 25.39 3.43 9.54
N PRO A 127 25.89 3.59 10.78
CA PRO A 127 26.99 2.76 11.23
C PRO A 127 26.38 1.46 11.75
N ILE A 128 26.75 0.35 11.11
CA ILE A 128 26.42 -1.00 11.54
C ILE A 128 27.00 -1.19 12.95
N LEU A 129 26.15 -1.24 13.98
CA LEU A 129 26.53 -1.72 15.31
C LEU A 129 25.63 -2.88 15.71
N LYS A 130 26.25 -4.06 15.80
CA LYS A 130 25.66 -5.32 16.25
C LYS A 130 25.10 -5.14 17.67
N HIS A 131 23.80 -5.34 17.87
CA HIS A 131 23.24 -5.52 19.20
C HIS A 131 22.88 -7.00 19.42
N PHE A 132 23.75 -7.67 20.18
CA PHE A 132 23.41 -8.85 20.96
C PHE A 132 22.32 -8.48 21.98
N HIS A 133 21.23 -9.25 22.02
CA HIS A 133 20.30 -9.24 23.15
C HIS A 133 21.01 -9.83 24.37
N ARG A 134 21.10 -9.05 25.45
CA ARG A 134 21.55 -9.51 26.76
C ARG A 134 20.31 -9.71 27.62
N HIS A 135 20.10 -10.96 28.02
CA HIS A 135 19.18 -11.35 29.10
C HIS A 135 19.43 -10.47 30.34
N THR A 136 18.35 -10.00 30.95
CA THR A 136 18.34 -9.36 32.26
C THR A 136 18.71 -10.38 33.34
N ASP A 137 19.88 -10.22 33.96
CA ASP A 137 20.27 -10.94 35.17
C ASP A 137 19.55 -10.34 36.39
N VAL A 138 18.81 -11.20 37.08
CA VAL A 138 18.07 -10.95 38.31
C VAL A 138 19.02 -11.10 39.49
N GLU A 139 20.01 -10.22 39.65
CA GLU A 139 20.76 -10.03 40.92
C GLU A 139 21.47 -8.68 40.86
N LEU A 140 20.85 -7.61 41.38
CA LEU A 140 21.52 -6.43 41.95
C LEU A 140 20.48 -5.56 42.66
N GLY A 141 20.68 -5.41 43.98
CA GLY A 141 19.75 -4.80 44.91
C GLY A 141 19.65 -3.27 44.86
N VAL A 142 18.55 -2.81 45.46
CA VAL A 142 18.14 -1.44 45.75
C VAL A 142 19.27 -0.57 46.30
N ILE A 143 19.47 0.62 45.71
CA ILE A 143 19.90 1.84 46.43
C ILE A 143 19.16 3.04 45.83
N GLY A 144 18.42 3.76 46.68
CA GLY A 144 17.73 5.00 46.33
C GLY A 144 18.52 6.28 46.62
N ASN A 145 17.89 7.39 46.22
CA ASN A 145 17.96 8.78 46.73
C ASN A 145 18.35 9.82 45.69
N GLY A 146 17.61 10.94 45.73
CA GLY A 146 18.18 12.27 45.45
C GLY A 146 17.31 13.17 44.59
N ALA A 147 16.48 13.98 45.24
CA ALA A 147 15.66 15.05 44.68
C ALA A 147 16.47 16.19 44.00
N ASN A 148 15.80 16.96 43.12
CA ASN A 148 15.84 18.44 43.13
C ASN A 148 14.69 19.06 42.30
N ASN A 149 13.87 19.87 42.98
CA ASN A 149 12.88 20.84 42.45
C ASN A 149 13.64 22.08 41.85
N SER A 150 13.16 23.00 41.00
CA SER A 150 11.87 23.68 40.77
C SER A 150 11.94 24.52 39.42
N PRO A 151 11.06 25.50 39.06
CA PRO A 151 10.10 25.42 37.93
C PRO A 151 10.12 26.65 36.95
N LEU A 152 9.04 26.81 36.14
CA LEU A 152 8.69 27.87 35.14
C LEU A 152 9.29 27.66 33.73
N ASP A 153 8.56 27.69 32.61
CA ASP A 153 7.32 28.36 32.23
C ASP A 153 6.47 27.51 31.26
N SER A 154 5.15 27.70 31.28
CA SER A 154 4.24 27.37 30.19
C SER A 154 3.25 28.53 30.05
N PRO A 155 2.68 28.75 28.85
CA PRO A 155 1.32 28.23 28.73
C PRO A 155 0.93 27.70 27.33
N MET A 156 -0.11 26.87 27.35
CA MET A 156 -1.14 26.73 26.32
C MET A 156 -0.88 25.78 25.12
N SER A 157 -0.68 24.49 25.42
CA SER A 157 -1.04 23.39 24.49
C SER A 157 -1.12 22.01 25.17
N ALA A 158 -0.57 21.87 26.38
CA ALA A 158 -0.50 20.59 27.10
C ALA A 158 -1.79 20.15 27.83
N GLN A 159 -2.85 20.98 27.88
CA GLN A 159 -4.09 20.60 28.57
C GLN A 159 -4.95 19.61 27.76
N PHE A 160 -4.85 19.61 26.43
CA PHE A 160 -5.58 18.65 25.59
C PHE A 160 -4.94 17.25 25.58
N GLN A 161 -3.65 17.15 25.91
CA GLN A 161 -2.95 15.86 26.01
C GLN A 161 -3.25 15.14 27.32
N LYS A 162 -3.46 15.87 28.42
CA LYS A 162 -3.69 15.26 29.74
C LYS A 162 -5.13 14.78 29.94
N GLY A 163 -6.12 15.53 29.44
CA GLY A 163 -7.54 15.14 29.52
C GLY A 163 -7.90 13.90 28.67
N SER A 164 -7.13 13.60 27.62
CA SER A 164 -7.36 12.41 26.79
C SER A 164 -6.65 11.14 27.29
N ILE A 165 -5.66 11.28 28.17
CA ILE A 165 -4.92 10.16 28.77
C ILE A 165 -5.59 9.69 30.08
N GLU A 166 -6.32 10.56 30.77
CA GLU A 166 -6.96 10.22 32.06
C GLU A 166 -8.20 9.32 31.97
N LEU A 167 -8.82 9.17 30.79
CA LEU A 167 -10.09 8.42 30.64
C LEU A 167 -9.97 7.05 29.95
N MET A 168 -8.77 6.65 29.53
CA MET A 168 -8.51 5.30 29.04
C MET A 168 -7.36 4.78 29.90
N GLY A 169 -7.70 4.02 30.96
CA GLY A 169 -6.70 3.44 31.85
C GLY A 169 -5.60 2.77 31.05
N ALA A 170 -4.35 2.87 31.53
CA ALA A 170 -3.14 2.37 30.88
C ALA A 170 -3.35 0.95 30.31
N LEU A 171 -3.76 0.87 29.06
CA LEU A 171 -3.90 -0.36 28.29
C LEU A 171 -2.67 -0.43 27.41
N ASP A 172 -1.87 -1.49 27.61
CA ASP A 172 -0.59 -1.80 26.95
C ASP A 172 -0.35 -1.07 25.62
N ASP A 173 0.64 -0.17 25.65
CA ASP A 173 1.19 0.57 24.50
C ASP A 173 1.47 -0.36 23.30
N ASP A 174 1.98 -1.56 23.60
CA ASP A 174 2.36 -2.59 22.62
C ASP A 174 1.19 -3.07 21.72
N SER A 175 -0.01 -3.22 22.28
CA SER A 175 -1.18 -3.70 21.51
C SER A 175 -1.68 -2.62 20.53
N MET A 176 -1.55 -1.36 20.93
CA MET A 176 -1.95 -0.22 20.11
C MET A 176 -0.97 0.02 18.97
N GLU A 177 0.33 -0.04 19.26
CA GLU A 177 1.38 0.02 18.25
C GLU A 177 1.23 -1.11 17.23
N LEU A 178 0.94 -2.34 17.68
CA LEU A 178 0.72 -3.47 16.78
C LEU A 178 -0.47 -3.24 15.85
N TYR A 179 -1.60 -2.75 16.37
CA TYR A 179 -2.75 -2.41 15.53
C TYR A 179 -2.38 -1.34 14.51
N MET A 180 -1.64 -0.30 14.89
CA MET A 180 -1.19 0.74 13.96
C MET A 180 -0.19 0.22 12.91
N GLN A 181 0.70 -0.70 13.27
CA GLN A 181 1.58 -1.36 12.32
C GLN A 181 0.79 -2.18 11.30
N VAL A 182 -0.17 -2.99 11.77
CA VAL A 182 -1.05 -3.79 10.92
C VAL A 182 -1.92 -2.91 10.04
N LYS A 183 -2.51 -1.85 10.61
CA LYS A 183 -3.27 -0.83 9.88
C LYS A 183 -2.41 -0.06 8.90
N ASN A 184 -1.11 0.08 9.11
CA ASN A 184 -0.23 0.66 8.10
C ASN A 184 0.06 -0.29 6.93
N THR A 185 -0.38 -1.55 6.95
CA THR A 185 -0.22 -2.46 5.81
C THR A 185 -1.40 -2.33 4.84
N VAL A 186 -1.13 -2.31 3.53
CA VAL A 186 -2.17 -2.18 2.49
C VAL A 186 -3.11 -3.40 2.41
N ASN A 187 -2.67 -4.53 2.98
CA ASN A 187 -3.37 -5.81 2.94
C ASN A 187 -4.37 -5.95 4.08
N TYR A 188 -4.28 -5.09 5.09
CA TYR A 188 -5.18 -5.15 6.23
C TYR A 188 -6.52 -4.52 5.90
N PHE A 189 -7.58 -5.19 6.36
CA PHE A 189 -8.93 -4.68 6.36
C PHE A 189 -9.61 -5.17 7.65
N SER A 190 -10.54 -4.37 8.14
CA SER A 190 -11.37 -4.70 9.29
C SER A 190 -12.80 -4.91 8.80
N THR A 191 -13.42 -6.00 9.22
CA THR A 191 -14.86 -6.23 9.03
C THR A 191 -15.46 -6.47 10.40
N ASP A 192 -16.48 -5.69 10.75
CA ASP A 192 -17.27 -5.91 11.96
C ASP A 192 -18.74 -6.08 11.59
N GLN A 193 -19.40 -6.97 12.31
CA GLN A 193 -20.82 -7.24 12.20
C GLN A 193 -21.41 -7.09 13.59
N THR A 194 -22.23 -6.07 13.75
CA THR A 194 -22.89 -5.84 15.04
C THR A 194 -24.02 -6.84 15.18
N GLN A 195 -23.92 -7.72 16.16
CA GLN A 195 -25.00 -8.63 16.50
C GLN A 195 -25.82 -7.99 17.62
N LYS A 196 -27.16 -7.94 17.49
CA LYS A 196 -28.01 -7.56 18.62
C LYS A 196 -27.72 -8.49 19.79
N GLY A 197 -27.07 -7.97 20.82
CA GLY A 197 -26.69 -8.73 22.01
C GLY A 197 -27.90 -9.00 22.89
N VAL A 198 -28.69 -10.02 22.57
CA VAL A 198 -29.60 -10.61 23.57
C VAL A 198 -28.82 -11.67 24.33
N CYS A 199 -28.03 -11.23 25.32
CA CYS A 199 -27.37 -12.14 26.25
C CYS A 199 -28.11 -12.14 27.60
N VAL A 200 -28.72 -13.29 27.89
CA VAL A 200 -28.93 -13.87 29.23
C VAL A 200 -29.90 -13.16 30.16
N LEU A 201 -31.20 -13.27 29.89
CA LEU A 201 -32.16 -13.74 30.92
C LEU A 201 -33.47 -14.15 30.26
N LEU A 202 -33.56 -15.38 29.76
CA LEU A 202 -34.75 -16.23 29.86
C LEU A 202 -34.46 -17.57 29.18
N ILE A 203 -34.25 -18.54 30.05
CA ILE A 203 -34.23 -19.96 29.76
C ILE A 203 -35.61 -20.32 29.16
N LEU A 204 -35.61 -21.22 28.18
CA LEU A 204 -36.74 -21.93 27.53
C LEU A 204 -37.14 -21.47 26.11
N TRP A 205 -36.77 -22.35 25.16
CA TRP A 205 -37.39 -22.68 23.86
C TRP A 205 -37.06 -21.79 22.63
N GLU A 206 -36.57 -22.51 21.60
CA GLU A 206 -36.62 -22.20 20.16
C GLU A 206 -35.79 -21.03 19.61
N LYS A 207 -34.60 -21.37 19.09
CA LYS A 207 -33.74 -20.63 18.14
C LYS A 207 -34.08 -19.14 17.96
N LEU A 208 -33.66 -18.32 18.91
CA LEU A 208 -33.61 -16.87 18.77
C LEU A 208 -32.63 -16.51 17.64
N LEU A 209 -33.16 -16.04 16.53
CA LEU A 209 -32.40 -15.61 15.36
C LEU A 209 -31.72 -14.27 15.70
N ILE A 210 -30.45 -14.31 16.12
CA ILE A 210 -29.65 -13.11 16.38
C ILE A 210 -29.33 -12.47 15.03
N GLN A 211 -29.83 -11.25 14.80
CA GLN A 211 -29.72 -10.57 13.51
C GLN A 211 -28.75 -9.39 13.60
N PRO A 212 -27.91 -9.17 12.56
CA PRO A 212 -26.98 -8.07 12.56
C PRO A 212 -27.67 -6.73 12.27
N THR A 213 -27.32 -5.69 13.02
CA THR A 213 -27.87 -4.33 12.86
C THR A 213 -27.11 -3.50 11.84
N ALA A 214 -25.80 -3.77 11.68
CA ALA A 214 -24.93 -3.07 10.74
C ALA A 214 -23.76 -3.98 10.29
N LEU A 215 -23.34 -3.81 9.03
CA LEU A 215 -22.11 -4.39 8.49
C LEU A 215 -21.12 -3.25 8.23
N CYS A 216 -20.00 -3.25 8.94
CA CYS A 216 -18.95 -2.23 8.84
C CYS A 216 -17.68 -2.79 8.20
N ILE A 217 -17.11 -2.05 7.24
CA ILE A 217 -15.89 -2.39 6.52
C ILE A 217 -14.91 -1.23 6.61
N GLY A 218 -13.77 -1.44 7.27
CA GLY A 218 -12.64 -0.52 7.27
C GLY A 218 -11.54 -1.02 6.35
N ALA A 219 -11.11 -0.20 5.40
CA ALA A 219 -10.00 -0.52 4.50
C ALA A 219 -9.27 0.75 4.06
N HIS A 220 -8.10 0.54 3.44
CA HIS A 220 -7.46 1.60 2.66
C HIS A 220 -8.16 1.75 1.33
N TRP A 221 -8.44 2.98 0.96
CA TRP A 221 -9.00 3.32 -0.34
C TRP A 221 -7.97 4.02 -1.19
N LEU A 222 -7.88 3.58 -2.45
CA LEU A 222 -6.96 4.13 -3.41
C LEU A 222 -7.51 5.50 -3.88
N HIS A 223 -6.62 6.43 -4.16
CA HIS A 223 -6.99 7.72 -4.75
C HIS A 223 -5.90 8.19 -5.72
N LYS A 224 -6.17 9.26 -6.46
CA LYS A 224 -5.17 9.84 -7.36
C LYS A 224 -4.15 10.64 -6.57
N ARG A 225 -2.87 10.50 -6.90
CA ARG A 225 -1.86 11.45 -6.44
C ARG A 225 -1.97 12.75 -7.25
N PRO A 226 -1.79 13.93 -6.61
CA PRO A 226 -1.57 15.19 -7.32
C PRO A 226 -0.47 15.09 -8.37
N LYS A 227 -0.64 15.78 -9.49
CA LYS A 227 0.36 15.79 -10.58
C LYS A 227 1.21 17.05 -10.48
N GLY A 228 2.45 16.89 -10.02
CA GLY A 228 3.47 17.93 -10.08
C GLY A 228 3.95 18.24 -11.50
N GLU A 229 4.49 19.44 -11.71
CA GLU A 229 5.05 19.87 -13.01
C GLU A 229 6.33 19.11 -13.39
N HIS A 230 7.00 18.49 -12.41
CA HIS A 230 8.15 17.63 -12.64
C HIS A 230 7.82 16.19 -12.18
N GLU A 231 7.81 15.23 -13.11
CA GLU A 231 7.72 13.81 -12.79
C GLU A 231 8.94 13.41 -11.96
N PHE A 232 8.83 13.44 -10.62
CA PHE A 232 9.89 12.98 -9.74
C PHE A 232 10.08 11.46 -9.93
N HIS A 233 11.18 11.10 -10.58
CA HIS A 233 11.55 9.72 -10.92
C HIS A 233 11.75 8.77 -9.73
N ALA A 234 11.72 9.27 -8.48
CA ALA A 234 12.07 8.51 -7.28
C ALA A 234 10.92 8.28 -6.26
N LYS A 235 9.70 8.80 -6.48
CA LYS A 235 8.61 8.63 -5.50
C LYS A 235 7.72 7.43 -5.87
N SER A 236 7.38 6.63 -4.85
CA SER A 236 6.48 5.46 -4.95
C SER A 236 5.22 5.83 -5.71
N MET A 237 4.79 5.02 -6.66
CA MET A 237 3.59 5.27 -7.46
C MET A 237 2.30 5.28 -6.64
N MET A 238 2.31 4.62 -5.47
CA MET A 238 1.14 4.54 -4.61
C MET A 238 0.85 5.91 -3.97
N PRO A 239 -0.42 6.38 -3.98
CA PRO A 239 -0.83 7.56 -3.21
C PRO A 239 -0.65 7.31 -1.70
N PRO A 240 -0.73 8.34 -0.83
CA PRO A 240 -0.74 8.12 0.60
C PRO A 240 -1.91 7.22 1.01
N LYS A 241 -1.77 6.61 2.18
CA LYS A 241 -2.79 5.71 2.71
C LYS A 241 -3.93 6.54 3.27
N HIS A 242 -5.13 6.28 2.78
CA HIS A 242 -6.36 6.86 3.29
C HIS A 242 -7.26 5.76 3.80
N TRP A 243 -7.55 5.74 5.10
CA TRP A 243 -8.44 4.75 5.70
C TRP A 243 -9.86 5.32 5.77
N GLN A 244 -10.83 4.52 5.32
CA GLN A 244 -12.24 4.88 5.40
C GLN A 244 -13.06 3.65 5.79
N TRP A 245 -14.04 3.90 6.65
CA TRP A 245 -15.05 2.95 7.10
C TRP A 245 -16.33 3.14 6.27
N LEU A 246 -16.84 2.06 5.71
CA LEU A 246 -18.11 2.00 5.02
C LEU A 246 -19.04 1.06 5.79
N THR A 247 -20.21 1.55 6.17
CA THR A 247 -21.20 0.78 6.91
C THR A 247 -22.54 0.80 6.22
N ILE A 248 -23.18 -0.35 6.11
CA ILE A 248 -24.59 -0.47 5.72
C ILE A 248 -25.39 -0.94 6.93
N CYS A 249 -26.47 -0.22 7.23
CA CYS A 249 -27.33 -0.45 8.38
C CYS A 249 -28.67 -1.06 7.97
N ASN A 250 -29.38 -1.63 8.94
CA ASN A 250 -30.68 -2.27 8.73
C ASN A 250 -31.83 -1.28 8.45
N ASP A 251 -31.63 0.01 8.69
CA ASP A 251 -32.64 1.07 8.55
C ASP A 251 -32.48 1.86 7.24
N HIS A 252 -31.91 1.27 6.18
CA HIS A 252 -31.60 1.98 4.91
C HIS A 252 -30.65 3.18 5.06
N THR A 253 -29.81 3.15 6.09
CA THR A 253 -28.76 4.14 6.27
C THR A 253 -27.43 3.56 5.79
N VAL A 254 -26.69 4.36 5.02
CA VAL A 254 -25.28 4.12 4.70
C VAL A 254 -24.43 5.12 5.46
N LEU A 255 -23.36 4.66 6.09
CA LEU A 255 -22.38 5.50 6.77
C LEU A 255 -21.06 5.45 6.00
N SER A 256 -20.45 6.61 5.77
CA SER A 256 -19.07 6.73 5.29
C SER A 256 -18.26 7.58 6.26
N ILE A 257 -17.23 6.99 6.86
CA ILE A 257 -16.38 7.67 7.84
C ILE A 257 -14.96 7.70 7.30
N HIS A 258 -14.47 8.91 7.02
CA HIS A 258 -13.12 9.12 6.53
C HIS A 258 -12.23 9.54 7.68
N GLU A 259 -11.15 8.79 7.89
CA GLU A 259 -10.16 9.15 8.90
C GLU A 259 -9.38 10.41 8.53
N GLN A 260 -8.60 10.92 9.48
CA GLN A 260 -7.75 12.07 9.24
C GLN A 260 -6.84 11.83 8.02
N PRO A 261 -6.87 12.72 7.01
CA PRO A 261 -6.05 12.55 5.82
C PRO A 261 -4.56 12.64 6.18
N SER A 262 -3.77 11.69 5.68
CA SER A 262 -2.32 11.72 5.79
C SER A 262 -1.73 12.41 4.56
N PHE A 263 -1.20 13.62 4.75
CA PHE A 263 -0.60 14.38 3.66
C PHE A 263 0.84 13.95 3.41
N GLU A 264 1.23 13.84 2.14
CA GLU A 264 2.62 13.58 1.81
C GLU A 264 3.50 14.82 1.98
N SER A 265 4.80 14.61 2.15
CA SER A 265 5.76 15.70 2.08
C SER A 265 5.69 16.38 0.72
N VAL A 266 5.52 17.71 0.76
CA VAL A 266 5.40 18.57 -0.40
C VAL A 266 6.74 18.61 -1.16
N PRO A 267 6.74 18.46 -2.49
CA PRO A 267 7.95 18.62 -3.30
C PRO A 267 8.57 20.02 -3.12
N ALA A 268 9.90 20.12 -3.15
CA ALA A 268 10.64 21.36 -2.88
C ALA A 268 10.31 22.54 -3.82
N ASN A 269 9.66 22.27 -4.96
CA ASN A 269 9.33 23.26 -5.99
C ASN A 269 7.83 23.59 -6.07
N GLU A 270 7.00 23.09 -5.15
CA GLU A 270 5.54 23.23 -5.22
C GLU A 270 4.97 23.96 -3.99
N ASP A 271 3.86 24.68 -4.20
CA ASP A 271 3.16 25.38 -3.11
C ASP A 271 2.50 24.35 -2.17
N PRO A 272 2.89 24.32 -0.88
CA PRO A 272 2.36 23.34 0.08
C PRO A 272 0.84 23.41 0.23
N LYS A 273 0.26 24.60 0.16
CA LYS A 273 -1.20 24.75 0.35
C LYS A 273 -1.98 24.23 -0.85
N LYS A 274 -1.46 24.43 -2.06
CA LYS A 274 -2.07 23.92 -3.29
C LYS A 274 -1.96 22.39 -3.35
N TRP A 275 -0.79 21.83 -3.03
CA TRP A 275 -0.57 20.40 -3.01
C TRP A 275 -1.52 19.68 -2.05
N GLN A 276 -1.60 20.15 -0.80
CA GLN A 276 -2.48 19.57 0.21
C GLN A 276 -3.96 19.66 -0.18
N ARG A 277 -4.39 20.76 -0.82
CA ARG A 277 -5.76 20.91 -1.30
C ARG A 277 -6.07 19.91 -2.41
N GLU A 278 -5.18 19.76 -3.40
CA GLU A 278 -5.35 18.80 -4.49
C GLU A 278 -5.34 17.36 -3.97
N GLU A 279 -4.47 17.05 -3.01
CA GLU A 279 -4.39 15.74 -2.36
C GLU A 279 -5.70 15.41 -1.62
N LEU A 280 -6.21 16.36 -0.82
CA LEU A 280 -7.49 16.22 -0.14
C LEU A 280 -8.66 16.05 -1.12
N GLN A 281 -8.68 16.84 -2.20
CA GLN A 281 -9.69 16.75 -3.24
C GLN A 281 -9.67 15.37 -3.90
N ASN A 282 -8.48 14.84 -4.18
CA ASN A 282 -8.35 13.51 -4.75
C ASN A 282 -8.77 12.39 -3.77
N MET A 283 -8.46 12.51 -2.47
CA MET A 283 -8.92 11.56 -1.44
C MET A 283 -10.44 11.51 -1.31
N ARG A 284 -11.10 12.67 -1.48
CA ARG A 284 -12.56 12.81 -1.36
C ARG A 284 -13.29 12.71 -2.69
N ALA A 285 -12.57 12.49 -3.81
CA ALA A 285 -13.12 12.56 -5.15
C ALA A 285 -14.27 11.56 -5.37
N ASN A 286 -14.14 10.30 -4.92
CA ASN A 286 -15.22 9.33 -5.10
C ASN A 286 -16.49 9.71 -4.31
N THR A 287 -16.32 10.07 -3.03
CA THR A 287 -17.40 10.54 -2.17
C THR A 287 -18.10 11.76 -2.78
N LEU A 288 -17.33 12.71 -3.32
CA LEU A 288 -17.85 13.88 -4.01
C LEU A 288 -18.58 13.52 -5.31
N ASP A 289 -18.02 12.63 -6.12
CA ASP A 289 -18.62 12.17 -7.39
C ASP A 289 -19.97 11.48 -7.14
N VAL A 290 -20.08 10.67 -6.09
CA VAL A 290 -21.35 10.07 -5.64
C VAL A 290 -22.31 11.15 -5.17
N LEU A 291 -21.86 12.06 -4.30
CA LEU A 291 -22.67 13.15 -3.75
C LEU A 291 -23.28 14.02 -4.84
N LEU A 292 -22.49 14.51 -5.78
CA LEU A 292 -22.97 15.41 -6.82
C LEU A 292 -24.03 14.72 -7.70
N GLN A 293 -23.87 13.43 -7.99
CA GLN A 293 -24.80 12.68 -8.82
C GLN A 293 -26.12 12.32 -8.12
N LEU A 294 -26.25 12.56 -6.81
CA LEU A 294 -27.54 12.49 -6.11
C LEU A 294 -28.45 13.69 -6.44
N SER A 295 -27.90 14.81 -6.90
CA SER A 295 -28.67 15.97 -7.37
C SER A 295 -29.01 15.84 -8.87
N LYS A 296 -30.15 16.40 -9.28
CA LYS A 296 -30.52 16.51 -10.71
C LYS A 296 -29.46 17.24 -11.53
N HIS A 297 -28.85 18.29 -10.98
CA HIS A 297 -27.84 19.12 -11.64
C HIS A 297 -26.52 18.37 -11.86
N GLY A 298 -26.09 17.57 -10.89
CA GLY A 298 -24.84 16.84 -11.00
C GLY A 298 -24.87 15.77 -12.08
N PHE A 299 -26.01 15.12 -12.34
CA PHE A 299 -26.09 14.09 -13.37
C PHE A 299 -25.67 14.59 -14.76
N ASP A 300 -26.06 15.82 -15.13
CA ASP A 300 -25.73 16.38 -16.45
C ASP A 300 -24.23 16.63 -16.63
N LEU A 301 -23.50 16.90 -15.53
CA LEU A 301 -22.04 17.04 -15.53
C LEU A 301 -21.33 15.72 -15.87
N TYR A 302 -21.85 14.58 -15.41
CA TYR A 302 -21.23 13.27 -15.57
C TYR A 302 -21.68 12.51 -16.82
N LYS A 303 -22.66 13.02 -17.57
CA LYS A 303 -23.15 12.42 -18.83
C LYS A 303 -22.05 12.11 -19.86
N ARG A 304 -20.95 12.87 -19.84
CA ARG A 304 -19.79 12.70 -20.74
C ARG A 304 -18.68 11.80 -20.17
N LYS A 305 -18.79 11.32 -18.93
CA LYS A 305 -17.77 10.53 -18.22
C LYS A 305 -18.31 9.14 -17.87
N PRO A 306 -18.38 8.19 -18.81
CA PRO A 306 -19.10 6.93 -18.63
C PRO A 306 -18.58 6.06 -17.46
N LEU A 307 -17.29 6.16 -17.13
CA LEU A 307 -16.67 5.41 -16.03
C LEU A 307 -16.95 6.01 -14.63
N SER A 308 -17.44 7.25 -14.57
CA SER A 308 -17.74 7.97 -13.34
C SER A 308 -19.26 8.15 -13.15
N ILE A 309 -20.08 7.52 -14.00
CA ILE A 309 -21.55 7.61 -13.88
C ILE A 309 -22.01 6.69 -12.75
N ASN A 310 -22.51 7.29 -11.69
CA ASN A 310 -23.12 6.67 -10.53
C ASN A 310 -24.62 6.92 -10.61
N SER A 311 -25.38 5.98 -11.17
CA SER A 311 -26.83 6.13 -11.28
C SER A 311 -27.52 5.54 -10.05
N VAL A 312 -27.41 6.19 -8.89
CA VAL A 312 -28.15 5.76 -7.68
C VAL A 312 -29.63 6.11 -7.82
N ARG A 313 -29.97 7.36 -8.21
CA ARG A 313 -31.35 7.87 -8.21
C ARG A 313 -32.21 7.47 -9.41
N ARG A 314 -31.65 7.42 -10.62
CA ARG A 314 -32.40 7.14 -11.87
C ARG A 314 -33.00 5.74 -11.98
N PRO A 315 -32.30 4.66 -11.57
CA PRO A 315 -32.92 3.35 -11.53
C PRO A 315 -34.13 3.35 -10.60
N LEU A 316 -34.06 4.07 -9.47
CA LEU A 316 -35.15 4.19 -8.52
C LEU A 316 -36.36 4.92 -9.12
N SER A 317 -36.16 5.98 -9.93
CA SER A 317 -37.28 6.69 -10.58
C SER A 317 -38.00 5.82 -11.60
N LYS A 318 -37.27 5.04 -12.41
CA LYS A 318 -37.88 4.07 -13.34
C LYS A 318 -38.65 2.97 -12.60
N TRP A 319 -38.14 2.56 -11.44
CA TRP A 319 -38.78 1.55 -10.60
C TRP A 319 -40.05 2.10 -9.93
N HIS A 320 -40.01 3.34 -9.45
CA HIS A 320 -41.16 4.05 -8.88
C HIS A 320 -42.30 4.16 -9.90
N THR A 321 -42.01 4.64 -11.12
CA THR A 321 -43.01 4.76 -12.19
C THR A 321 -43.61 3.41 -12.61
N ARG A 322 -42.83 2.31 -12.50
CA ARG A 322 -43.27 0.96 -12.85
C ARG A 322 -44.20 0.37 -11.78
N ASN A 323 -43.97 0.67 -10.51
CA ASN A 323 -44.83 0.23 -9.41
C ASN A 323 -46.13 1.03 -9.31
N GLU A 324 -46.15 2.30 -9.75
CA GLU A 324 -47.38 3.10 -9.84
C GLU A 324 -48.29 2.70 -11.01
N SER A 325 -47.72 2.19 -12.11
CA SER A 325 -48.49 1.63 -13.22
C SER A 325 -48.95 0.20 -12.90
N ASN A 326 -50.16 0.03 -12.36
CA ASN A 326 -50.91 -1.22 -12.44
C ASN A 326 -51.07 -1.62 -13.92
N LEU A 327 -50.16 -2.43 -14.47
CA LEU A 327 -50.28 -2.96 -15.83
C LEU A 327 -49.69 -4.37 -15.93
N ASP A 328 -50.49 -5.22 -16.57
CA ASP A 328 -50.40 -6.67 -16.72
C ASP A 328 -49.00 -7.27 -16.84
N ARG A 329 -48.79 -8.29 -16.00
CA ARG A 329 -47.52 -8.95 -15.65
C ARG A 329 -46.93 -9.85 -16.76
N HIS A 330 -47.25 -9.64 -18.03
CA HIS A 330 -46.98 -10.64 -19.08
C HIS A 330 -46.00 -10.30 -20.22
N GLU A 331 -45.44 -9.10 -20.37
CA GLU A 331 -44.70 -8.77 -21.61
C GLU A 331 -43.27 -8.21 -21.49
N THR A 332 -42.57 -8.40 -20.37
CA THR A 332 -41.10 -8.17 -20.35
C THR A 332 -40.36 -9.45 -19.99
N GLY A 333 -39.95 -10.20 -21.02
CA GLY A 333 -39.22 -11.47 -20.94
C GLY A 333 -37.78 -11.40 -20.38
N MET A 334 -37.56 -10.66 -19.29
CA MET A 334 -36.39 -10.81 -18.42
C MET A 334 -36.80 -10.58 -16.96
N THR A 335 -37.47 -11.57 -16.39
CA THR A 335 -37.69 -11.72 -14.95
C THR A 335 -36.53 -12.50 -14.35
N PHE A 336 -35.53 -11.81 -13.80
CA PHE A 336 -34.74 -12.36 -12.69
C PHE A 336 -35.50 -12.02 -11.41
N ALA A 337 -36.44 -12.88 -11.06
CA ALA A 337 -37.09 -12.89 -9.76
C ALA A 337 -37.27 -14.36 -9.38
N LEU A 338 -36.21 -14.96 -8.82
CA LEU A 338 -36.31 -16.21 -8.10
C LEU A 338 -36.49 -15.88 -6.62
N ALA A 339 -37.68 -16.20 -6.11
CA ALA A 339 -38.07 -16.34 -4.70
C ALA A 339 -38.07 -15.09 -3.78
N GLY A 340 -39.29 -14.65 -3.42
CA GLY A 340 -39.62 -14.08 -2.10
C GLY A 340 -39.47 -12.56 -1.95
N GLU A 341 -40.59 -11.89 -1.60
CA GLU A 341 -40.75 -10.47 -1.24
C GLU A 341 -40.55 -9.42 -2.36
N PRO A 342 -41.42 -8.39 -2.46
CA PRO A 342 -41.12 -7.21 -3.28
C PRO A 342 -39.95 -6.46 -2.66
N VAL A 343 -38.79 -6.48 -3.31
CA VAL A 343 -37.61 -5.69 -2.91
C VAL A 343 -38.03 -4.25 -2.63
N SER A 344 -37.77 -3.73 -1.42
CA SER A 344 -38.13 -2.34 -1.13
C SER A 344 -37.27 -1.41 -1.99
N LEU A 345 -37.86 -0.35 -2.55
CA LEU A 345 -37.13 0.68 -3.30
C LEU A 345 -35.96 1.25 -2.48
N ALA A 346 -36.13 1.30 -1.16
CA ALA A 346 -35.12 1.74 -0.23
C ALA A 346 -33.95 0.74 -0.10
N ASP A 347 -34.18 -0.58 -0.18
CA ASP A 347 -33.11 -1.59 -0.16
C ASP A 347 -32.24 -1.49 -1.42
N GLU A 348 -32.91 -1.36 -2.57
CA GLU A 348 -32.23 -1.24 -3.86
C GLU A 348 -31.39 0.04 -3.91
N GLY A 349 -31.92 1.16 -3.43
CA GLY A 349 -31.18 2.42 -3.39
C GLY A 349 -30.02 2.41 -2.40
N THR A 350 -30.21 1.85 -1.21
CA THR A 350 -29.16 1.71 -0.18
C THR A 350 -28.05 0.80 -0.66
N SER A 351 -28.38 -0.36 -1.23
CA SER A 351 -27.41 -1.33 -1.76
C SER A 351 -26.64 -0.74 -2.95
N ASN A 352 -27.31 0.01 -3.83
CA ASN A 352 -26.65 0.71 -4.93
C ASN A 352 -25.73 1.83 -4.45
N LEU A 353 -26.15 2.63 -3.46
CA LEU A 353 -25.29 3.66 -2.87
C LEU A 353 -24.04 3.03 -2.24
N PHE A 354 -24.20 1.97 -1.46
CA PHE A 354 -23.10 1.23 -0.86
C PHE A 354 -22.12 0.70 -1.92
N TYR A 355 -22.63 0.16 -3.02
CA TYR A 355 -21.82 -0.28 -4.16
C TYR A 355 -20.99 0.87 -4.79
N TYR A 356 -21.60 2.02 -5.07
CA TYR A 356 -20.86 3.13 -5.71
C TYR A 356 -19.86 3.81 -4.77
N LEU A 357 -20.12 3.82 -3.46
CA LEU A 357 -19.13 4.29 -2.48
C LEU A 357 -17.93 3.32 -2.37
N PHE A 358 -18.18 2.02 -2.56
CA PHE A 358 -17.14 1.00 -2.64
C PHE A 358 -16.35 1.06 -3.97
N GLU A 359 -17.02 1.34 -5.09
CA GLU A 359 -16.43 1.33 -6.41
C GLU A 359 -15.73 2.66 -6.74
N ASP A 360 -14.38 2.68 -6.73
CA ASP A 360 -13.59 3.79 -7.30
C ASP A 360 -12.67 3.31 -8.43
N TYR A 361 -13.17 3.34 -9.67
CA TYR A 361 -12.36 3.05 -10.87
C TYR A 361 -11.34 4.14 -11.17
N VAL A 362 -11.64 5.38 -10.79
CA VAL A 362 -10.84 6.55 -11.13
C VAL A 362 -9.51 6.50 -10.37
N ALA A 363 -9.54 5.90 -9.18
CA ALA A 363 -8.37 5.61 -8.37
C ALA A 363 -7.37 4.65 -9.02
N ALA A 364 -7.73 3.83 -10.01
CA ALA A 364 -6.79 2.92 -10.70
C ALA A 364 -5.79 3.61 -11.64
N GLY A 365 -5.78 4.96 -11.70
CA GLY A 365 -4.82 5.77 -12.45
C GLY A 365 -3.32 5.44 -12.24
N PRO A 366 -2.87 5.00 -11.04
CA PRO A 366 -1.53 4.48 -10.82
C PRO A 366 -1.15 3.35 -11.79
N LEU A 367 -2.04 2.42 -12.14
CA LEU A 367 -1.72 1.32 -13.05
C LEU A 367 -1.29 1.81 -14.44
N LYS A 368 -1.99 2.80 -14.98
CA LYS A 368 -1.63 3.46 -16.25
C LYS A 368 -0.28 4.19 -16.15
N THR A 369 0.06 4.69 -14.97
CA THR A 369 1.35 5.33 -14.71
C THR A 369 2.47 4.28 -14.67
N ALA A 370 2.22 3.09 -14.09
CA ALA A 370 3.15 1.97 -14.11
C ALA A 370 3.47 1.54 -15.55
N GLU A 371 2.43 1.37 -16.37
CA GLU A 371 2.54 1.00 -17.77
C GLU A 371 3.43 1.99 -18.54
N LYS A 372 3.14 3.29 -18.43
CA LYS A 372 3.95 4.35 -19.07
C LYS A 372 5.40 4.33 -18.59
N LYS A 373 5.64 4.12 -17.30
CA LYS A 373 7.00 4.02 -16.74
C LYS A 373 7.74 2.79 -17.28
N LEU A 374 7.08 1.65 -17.40
CA LEU A 374 7.65 0.41 -17.92
C LEU A 374 8.01 0.55 -19.40
N GLU A 375 7.09 1.08 -20.21
CA GLU A 375 7.30 1.43 -21.64
C GLU A 375 8.55 2.31 -21.83
N ASN A 376 8.71 3.35 -21.01
CA ASN A 376 9.86 4.25 -21.06
C ASN A 376 11.20 3.57 -20.67
N MET A 377 11.15 2.55 -19.82
CA MET A 377 12.35 1.83 -19.35
C MET A 377 12.83 0.75 -20.33
N ARG A 378 11.93 0.13 -21.11
CA ARG A 378 12.27 -0.88 -22.14
C ARG A 378 13.47 -0.51 -23.02
N PRO A 379 13.57 0.68 -23.64
CA PRO A 379 14.70 1.02 -24.51
C PRO A 379 16.01 1.24 -23.76
N HIS A 380 15.95 1.67 -22.50
CA HIS A 380 17.14 1.96 -21.68
C HIS A 380 17.82 0.66 -21.20
N ILE A 381 17.04 -0.38 -20.96
CA ILE A 381 17.54 -1.72 -20.59
C ILE A 381 18.37 -2.31 -21.74
N ARG A 382 17.93 -2.11 -22.99
CA ARG A 382 18.71 -2.51 -24.17
C ARG A 382 20.07 -1.78 -24.26
N LYS A 383 20.18 -0.59 -23.67
CA LYS A 383 21.39 0.26 -23.67
C LYS A 383 22.31 0.04 -22.46
N ARG A 384 22.06 -0.97 -21.61
CA ARG A 384 22.95 -1.38 -20.49
C ARG A 384 23.21 -0.29 -19.43
N SER A 385 22.23 0.56 -19.11
CA SER A 385 22.39 1.55 -18.04
C SER A 385 22.17 0.89 -16.66
N ILE A 386 23.15 1.04 -15.76
CA ILE A 386 23.15 0.49 -14.39
C ILE A 386 22.14 1.25 -13.50
N ASP A 387 21.85 2.51 -13.84
CA ASP A 387 21.01 3.42 -13.05
C ASP A 387 19.52 3.02 -13.05
N ILE A 388 19.12 2.05 -13.87
CA ILE A 388 17.73 1.56 -13.97
C ILE A 388 17.39 0.57 -12.84
N ILE A 389 18.38 -0.11 -12.25
CA ILE A 389 18.14 -1.16 -11.23
C ILE A 389 17.31 -0.64 -10.06
N PRO A 390 17.64 0.50 -9.42
CA PRO A 390 16.86 1.02 -8.30
C PRO A 390 15.43 1.35 -8.72
N THR A 391 15.25 1.99 -9.88
CA THR A 391 13.92 2.36 -10.39
C THR A 391 13.04 1.15 -10.66
N LEU A 392 13.61 0.10 -11.26
CA LEU A 392 12.91 -1.17 -11.50
C LEU A 392 12.52 -1.85 -10.19
N HIS A 393 13.41 -1.83 -9.18
CA HIS A 393 13.14 -2.36 -7.86
C HIS A 393 11.99 -1.61 -7.17
N TYR A 394 11.99 -0.27 -7.19
CA TYR A 394 10.90 0.53 -6.62
C TYR A 394 9.58 0.30 -7.37
N LEU A 395 9.59 0.23 -8.70
CA LEU A 395 8.40 -0.08 -9.49
C LEU A 395 7.85 -1.47 -9.15
N SER A 396 8.72 -2.48 -9.04
CA SER A 396 8.33 -3.84 -8.65
C SER A 396 7.71 -3.86 -7.25
N LYS A 397 8.29 -3.12 -6.30
CA LYS A 397 7.77 -2.98 -4.95
C LYS A 397 6.36 -2.37 -4.97
N ASP A 398 6.18 -1.24 -5.65
CA ASP A 398 4.89 -0.55 -5.74
C ASP A 398 3.81 -1.43 -6.39
N LEU A 399 4.16 -2.17 -7.45
CA LEU A 399 3.24 -3.10 -8.11
C LEU A 399 2.82 -4.27 -7.20
N ARG A 400 3.73 -4.77 -6.35
CA ARG A 400 3.39 -5.79 -5.34
C ARG A 400 2.45 -5.23 -4.27
N GLU A 401 2.70 -4.02 -3.78
CA GLU A 401 1.80 -3.35 -2.83
C GLU A 401 0.40 -3.17 -3.44
N MET A 402 0.34 -2.75 -4.71
CA MET A 402 -0.92 -2.61 -5.44
C MET A 402 -1.63 -3.95 -5.67
N LYS A 403 -0.88 -5.01 -6.04
CA LYS A 403 -1.42 -6.37 -6.17
C LYS A 403 -2.13 -6.78 -4.88
N HIS A 404 -1.45 -6.62 -3.75
CA HIS A 404 -2.04 -7.01 -2.47
C HIS A 404 -3.25 -6.16 -2.06
N LEU A 405 -3.27 -4.87 -2.40
CA LEU A 405 -4.45 -4.03 -2.19
C LEU A 405 -5.66 -4.55 -3.00
N PHE A 406 -5.45 -4.94 -4.26
CA PHE A 406 -6.54 -5.49 -5.08
C PHE A 406 -6.94 -6.91 -4.68
N GLU A 407 -6.01 -7.74 -4.21
CA GLU A 407 -6.32 -9.02 -3.57
C GLU A 407 -7.19 -8.82 -2.32
N ASN A 408 -6.88 -7.79 -1.53
CA ASN A 408 -7.68 -7.39 -0.37
C ASN A 408 -9.11 -6.99 -0.79
N TYR A 409 -9.26 -6.12 -1.80
CA TYR A 409 -10.60 -5.77 -2.33
C TYR A 409 -11.37 -6.99 -2.83
N LYS A 410 -10.70 -7.93 -3.51
CA LYS A 410 -11.33 -9.19 -3.94
C LYS A 410 -11.83 -10.01 -2.75
N ASN A 411 -11.03 -10.12 -1.70
CA ASN A 411 -11.42 -10.83 -0.47
C ASN A 411 -12.59 -10.13 0.24
N LEU A 412 -12.62 -8.80 0.25
CA LEU A 412 -13.74 -8.01 0.78
C LEU A 412 -15.02 -8.25 -0.03
N ILE A 413 -14.96 -8.20 -1.35
CA ILE A 413 -16.09 -8.49 -2.24
C ILE A 413 -16.63 -9.90 -1.99
N ASN A 414 -15.74 -10.90 -1.89
CA ASN A 414 -16.14 -12.27 -1.59
C ASN A 414 -16.86 -12.38 -0.23
N LYS A 415 -16.40 -11.67 0.79
CA LYS A 415 -17.08 -11.62 2.10
C LYS A 415 -18.45 -10.97 2.01
N VAL A 416 -18.56 -9.82 1.33
CA VAL A 416 -19.82 -9.10 1.12
C VAL A 416 -20.83 -9.97 0.34
N THR A 417 -20.39 -10.61 -0.74
CA THR A 417 -21.23 -11.48 -1.56
C THR A 417 -21.62 -12.77 -0.82
N ALA A 418 -20.74 -13.34 -0.01
CA ALA A 418 -21.06 -14.50 0.82
C ALA A 418 -22.17 -14.17 1.83
N LEU A 419 -22.09 -13.01 2.49
CA LEU A 419 -23.11 -12.57 3.44
C LEU A 419 -24.48 -12.40 2.79
N GLY A 420 -24.53 -11.89 1.56
CA GLY A 420 -25.78 -11.75 0.82
C GLY A 420 -26.40 -13.05 0.32
N LYS A 421 -25.64 -14.15 0.20
CA LYS A 421 -26.12 -15.43 -0.38
C LYS A 421 -26.69 -16.42 0.63
N THR A 422 -26.39 -16.30 1.93
CA THR A 422 -26.64 -17.36 2.93
C THR A 422 -28.09 -17.58 3.37
N ASP A 423 -29.10 -16.85 2.85
CA ASP A 423 -30.43 -16.82 3.47
C ASP A 423 -31.63 -16.99 2.50
N ALA A 424 -31.49 -17.82 1.46
CA ALA A 424 -32.63 -18.24 0.62
C ALA A 424 -33.52 -19.33 1.29
N GLN A 425 -33.89 -19.16 2.57
CA GLN A 425 -34.89 -20.01 3.24
C GLN A 425 -36.15 -19.17 3.54
N PRO A 426 -37.32 -19.50 2.96
CA PRO A 426 -38.54 -18.74 3.19
C PRO A 426 -39.09 -19.04 4.59
N ARG A 427 -39.39 -18.01 5.39
CA ARG A 427 -40.16 -18.18 6.63
C ARG A 427 -41.42 -17.32 6.61
N ASN A 428 -42.54 -18.01 6.40
CA ASN A 428 -43.87 -17.57 6.80
C ASN A 428 -43.92 -17.44 8.33
N SER A 429 -43.82 -16.23 8.88
CA SER A 429 -44.38 -15.92 10.21
C SER A 429 -44.34 -14.42 10.48
N HIS A 430 -45.53 -13.83 10.62
CA HIS A 430 -45.78 -12.55 11.27
C HIS A 430 -45.18 -12.56 12.70
N VAL A 431 -43.98 -12.02 12.89
CA VAL A 431 -43.41 -11.68 14.21
C VAL A 431 -42.56 -10.42 14.02
N GLU A 432 -42.69 -9.47 14.93
CA GLU A 432 -42.20 -8.09 14.88
C GLU A 432 -40.85 -7.88 14.17
N ASP A 433 -40.92 -6.98 13.19
CA ASP A 433 -40.02 -6.70 12.08
C ASP A 433 -38.65 -6.15 12.51
N HIS A 434 -37.79 -7.01 13.04
CA HIS A 434 -36.37 -6.73 13.09
C HIS A 434 -35.81 -7.02 11.70
N ARG A 435 -35.61 -5.97 10.91
CA ARG A 435 -35.03 -6.06 9.57
C ARG A 435 -33.55 -6.43 9.63
N ARG A 436 -33.13 -7.37 8.79
CA ARG A 436 -31.71 -7.71 8.59
C ARG A 436 -31.04 -6.71 7.65
N VAL A 437 -29.74 -6.50 7.86
CA VAL A 437 -28.87 -5.91 6.84
C VAL A 437 -28.86 -6.83 5.63
N MET A 438 -29.47 -6.39 4.52
CA MET A 438 -29.56 -7.15 3.28
C MET A 438 -29.01 -6.31 2.14
N LEU A 439 -28.23 -6.96 1.26
CA LEU A 439 -27.91 -6.43 -0.05
C LEU A 439 -28.86 -7.05 -1.07
N THR A 440 -29.37 -6.22 -1.99
CA THR A 440 -30.24 -6.71 -3.05
C THR A 440 -29.48 -7.61 -4.03
N GLU A 441 -30.18 -8.54 -4.67
CA GLU A 441 -29.59 -9.46 -5.67
C GLU A 441 -28.93 -8.69 -6.83
N SER A 442 -29.51 -7.54 -7.21
CA SER A 442 -28.94 -6.65 -8.23
C SER A 442 -27.57 -6.12 -7.80
N ALA A 443 -27.42 -5.67 -6.55
CA ALA A 443 -26.17 -5.15 -6.00
C ALA A 443 -25.14 -6.28 -5.84
N LEU A 444 -25.56 -7.45 -5.36
CA LEU A 444 -24.71 -8.64 -5.29
C LEU A 444 -24.17 -9.04 -6.66
N SER A 445 -24.99 -9.00 -7.71
CA SER A 445 -24.53 -9.24 -9.09
C SER A 445 -23.53 -8.18 -9.57
N ARG A 446 -23.70 -6.91 -9.17
CA ARG A 446 -22.72 -5.86 -9.48
C ARG A 446 -21.38 -6.09 -8.76
N PHE A 447 -21.42 -6.46 -7.48
CA PHE A 447 -20.23 -6.83 -6.72
C PHE A 447 -19.50 -8.03 -7.35
N ASP A 448 -20.23 -9.05 -7.79
CA ASP A 448 -19.67 -10.22 -8.48
C ASP A 448 -18.93 -9.81 -9.77
N ARG A 449 -19.58 -8.98 -10.61
CA ARG A 449 -18.98 -8.40 -11.83
C ARG A 449 -17.76 -7.52 -11.52
N LEU A 450 -17.80 -6.75 -10.44
CA LEU A 450 -16.67 -5.94 -9.99
C LEU A 450 -15.49 -6.83 -9.58
N GLY A 451 -15.76 -7.93 -8.87
CA GLY A 451 -14.76 -8.94 -8.50
C GLY A 451 -14.07 -9.55 -9.73
N ASP A 452 -14.84 -9.96 -10.73
CA ASP A 452 -14.31 -10.46 -12.00
C ASP A 452 -13.47 -9.39 -12.72
N ARG A 453 -13.99 -8.16 -12.81
CA ARG A 453 -13.29 -7.05 -13.47
C ARG A 453 -11.97 -6.72 -12.78
N LEU A 454 -11.94 -6.72 -11.45
CA LEU A 454 -10.71 -6.53 -10.66
C LEU A 454 -9.70 -7.65 -10.93
N GLN A 455 -10.16 -8.89 -11.03
CA GLN A 455 -9.30 -10.02 -11.38
C GLN A 455 -8.67 -9.84 -12.77
N TYR A 456 -9.50 -9.60 -13.79
CA TYR A 456 -9.03 -9.59 -15.18
C TYR A 456 -8.30 -8.31 -15.57
N LEU A 457 -8.77 -7.13 -15.16
CA LEU A 457 -8.19 -5.85 -15.59
C LEU A 457 -7.06 -5.35 -14.70
N MET A 458 -7.09 -5.67 -13.39
CA MET A 458 -6.11 -5.15 -12.45
C MET A 458 -5.10 -6.22 -12.08
N LEU A 459 -5.55 -7.32 -11.45
CA LEU A 459 -4.65 -8.34 -10.93
C LEU A 459 -3.85 -9.05 -12.01
N ASN A 460 -4.50 -9.51 -13.10
CA ASN A 460 -3.80 -10.19 -14.18
C ASN A 460 -2.83 -9.24 -14.93
N SER A 461 -3.19 -7.97 -15.10
CA SER A 461 -2.31 -6.97 -15.72
C SER A 461 -1.09 -6.66 -14.84
N ILE A 462 -1.29 -6.51 -13.52
CA ILE A 462 -0.19 -6.33 -12.56
C ILE A 462 0.72 -7.55 -12.55
N GLU A 463 0.17 -8.75 -12.57
CA GLU A 463 0.95 -9.99 -12.65
C GLU A 463 1.79 -10.03 -13.94
N GLY A 464 1.20 -9.65 -15.07
CA GLY A 464 1.93 -9.51 -16.33
C GLY A 464 3.10 -8.53 -16.24
N TYR A 465 2.90 -7.35 -15.65
CA TYR A 465 3.97 -6.38 -15.44
C TYR A 465 5.05 -6.90 -14.48
N LEU A 466 4.68 -7.63 -13.41
CA LEU A 466 5.64 -8.22 -12.48
C LEU A 466 6.47 -9.32 -13.15
N MET A 467 5.85 -10.15 -13.99
CA MET A 467 6.55 -11.14 -14.80
C MET A 467 7.53 -10.48 -15.77
N GLU A 468 7.10 -9.44 -16.49
CA GLU A 468 7.96 -8.67 -17.38
C GLU A 468 9.16 -8.07 -16.63
N ILE A 469 8.92 -7.42 -15.49
CA ILE A 469 9.97 -6.86 -14.64
C ILE A 469 10.93 -7.94 -14.14
N SER A 470 10.44 -9.13 -13.78
CA SER A 470 11.28 -10.24 -13.33
C SER A 470 12.21 -10.75 -14.45
N ALA A 471 11.69 -10.82 -15.69
CA ALA A 471 12.45 -11.21 -16.86
C ALA A 471 13.49 -10.13 -17.25
N LEU A 472 13.12 -8.85 -17.15
CA LEU A 472 14.04 -7.74 -17.35
C LEU A 472 15.15 -7.70 -16.28
N SER A 473 14.80 -7.98 -15.02
CA SER A 473 15.76 -8.05 -13.93
C SER A 473 16.72 -9.24 -14.08
N SER A 474 16.23 -10.40 -14.51
CA SER A 474 17.07 -11.60 -14.71
C SER A 474 18.04 -11.41 -15.88
N THR A 475 17.57 -10.89 -17.01
CA THR A 475 18.41 -10.59 -18.19
C THR A 475 19.47 -9.53 -17.85
N MET A 476 19.08 -8.46 -17.15
CA MET A 476 20.03 -7.44 -16.70
C MET A 476 21.07 -8.01 -15.72
N ARG A 477 20.66 -8.85 -14.75
CA ARG A 477 21.57 -9.49 -13.79
C ARG A 477 22.54 -10.43 -14.50
N ALA A 478 22.06 -11.27 -15.41
CA ALA A 478 22.90 -12.18 -16.19
C ALA A 478 23.92 -11.40 -17.03
N GLN A 479 23.49 -10.30 -17.65
CA GLN A 479 24.37 -9.43 -18.42
C GLN A 479 25.41 -8.72 -17.54
N TYR A 480 25.02 -8.20 -16.38
CA TYR A 480 25.92 -7.56 -15.42
C TYR A 480 27.00 -8.53 -14.94
N PHE A 481 26.61 -9.76 -14.62
CA PHE A 481 27.54 -10.81 -14.21
C PHE A 481 28.55 -11.12 -15.32
N ASN A 482 28.08 -11.29 -16.56
CA ASN A 482 28.96 -11.53 -17.71
C ASN A 482 29.96 -10.38 -17.91
N LEU A 483 29.49 -9.13 -17.86
CA LEU A 483 30.37 -7.96 -17.97
C LEU A 483 31.38 -7.86 -16.82
N THR A 484 30.97 -8.23 -15.61
CA THR A 484 31.85 -8.23 -14.43
C THR A 484 32.91 -9.31 -14.58
N GLN A 485 32.53 -10.53 -14.99
CA GLN A 485 33.48 -11.60 -15.30
C GLN A 485 34.46 -11.21 -16.41
N GLN A 486 34.00 -10.52 -17.45
CA GLN A 486 34.88 -10.00 -18.51
C GLN A 486 35.88 -8.98 -17.97
N LYS A 487 35.43 -8.02 -17.16
CA LYS A 487 36.31 -7.02 -16.54
C LYS A 487 37.30 -7.63 -15.57
N ASP A 488 36.86 -8.58 -14.75
CA ASP A 488 37.71 -9.28 -13.79
C ASP A 488 38.74 -10.17 -14.51
N SER A 489 38.34 -10.82 -15.60
CA SER A 489 39.25 -11.56 -16.47
C SER A 489 40.29 -10.63 -17.11
N GLU A 490 39.86 -9.47 -17.63
CA GLU A 490 40.79 -8.48 -18.20
C GLU A 490 41.74 -7.90 -17.15
N ALA A 491 41.24 -7.55 -15.97
CA ALA A 491 42.05 -7.07 -14.86
C ALA A 491 43.05 -8.14 -14.41
N THR A 492 42.63 -9.40 -14.33
CA THR A 492 43.51 -10.52 -14.00
C THR A 492 44.57 -10.72 -15.07
N ALA A 493 44.21 -10.68 -16.36
CA ALA A 493 45.17 -10.78 -17.46
C ALA A 493 46.20 -9.63 -17.43
N ARG A 494 45.75 -8.40 -17.13
CA ARG A 494 46.64 -7.24 -16.93
C ARG A 494 47.55 -7.41 -15.71
N LEU A 495 47.03 -7.89 -14.59
CA LEU A 495 47.81 -8.19 -13.38
C LEU A 495 48.87 -9.24 -13.66
N THR A 496 48.50 -10.37 -14.30
CA THR A 496 49.45 -11.42 -14.70
C THR A 496 50.51 -10.89 -15.64
N ARG A 497 50.15 -10.04 -16.62
CA ARG A 497 51.11 -9.38 -17.51
C ARG A 497 52.07 -8.45 -16.74
N SER A 498 51.57 -7.72 -15.74
CA SER A 498 52.42 -6.84 -14.91
C SER A 498 53.34 -7.63 -13.98
N ALA A 499 52.86 -8.72 -13.38
CA ALA A 499 53.64 -9.59 -12.51
C ALA A 499 54.76 -10.31 -13.29
N THR A 500 54.46 -10.81 -14.49
CA THR A 500 55.47 -11.41 -15.36
C THR A 500 56.52 -10.38 -15.83
N LEU A 501 56.12 -9.12 -16.06
CA LEU A 501 57.05 -8.04 -16.35
C LEU A 501 57.96 -7.75 -15.15
N LEU A 502 57.42 -7.62 -13.94
CA LEU A 502 58.20 -7.42 -12.72
C LEU A 502 59.17 -8.57 -12.46
N ALA A 503 58.73 -9.82 -12.64
CA ALA A 503 59.60 -10.98 -12.52
C ALA A 503 60.77 -10.93 -13.52
N LYS A 504 60.52 -10.54 -14.77
CA LYS A 504 61.58 -10.34 -15.78
C LYS A 504 62.57 -9.25 -15.37
N LEU A 505 62.09 -8.11 -14.85
CA LEU A 505 62.97 -7.07 -14.35
C LEU A 505 63.81 -7.56 -13.16
N SER A 506 63.23 -8.31 -12.23
CA SER A 506 63.95 -8.87 -11.08
C SER A 506 65.07 -9.84 -11.50
N VAL A 507 64.83 -10.72 -12.47
CA VAL A 507 65.85 -11.64 -13.00
C VAL A 507 67.03 -10.88 -13.62
N PHE A 508 66.79 -9.70 -14.20
CA PHE A 508 67.85 -8.86 -14.76
C PHE A 508 68.61 -8.07 -13.68
N PHE A 509 67.89 -7.41 -12.77
CA PHE A 509 68.48 -6.44 -11.85
C PHE A 509 68.99 -7.04 -10.53
N LEU A 510 68.51 -8.21 -10.10
CA LEU A 510 68.97 -8.83 -8.85
C LEU A 510 70.45 -9.26 -8.93
N PRO A 511 70.93 -9.94 -9.99
CA PRO A 511 72.35 -10.28 -10.11
C PRO A 511 73.25 -9.06 -10.23
N ILE A 512 72.77 -8.01 -10.92
CA ILE A 512 73.50 -6.74 -11.05
C ILE A 512 73.58 -6.04 -9.69
N SER A 513 72.48 -5.97 -8.93
CA SER A 513 72.48 -5.42 -7.58
C SER A 513 73.39 -6.21 -6.64
N PHE A 514 73.42 -7.54 -6.75
CA PHE A 514 74.32 -8.40 -5.99
C PHE A 514 75.79 -8.15 -6.36
N LEU A 515 76.10 -7.98 -7.64
CA LEU A 515 77.43 -7.62 -8.10
C LEU A 515 77.86 -6.26 -7.53
N THR A 516 77.01 -5.24 -7.65
CA THR A 516 77.30 -3.91 -7.12
C THR A 516 77.49 -3.96 -5.59
N SER A 517 76.70 -4.77 -4.89
CA SER A 517 76.88 -5.01 -3.45
C SER A 517 78.21 -5.70 -3.14
N TYR A 518 78.60 -6.72 -3.91
CA TYR A 518 79.85 -7.45 -3.74
C TYR A 518 81.07 -6.54 -3.88
N PHE A 519 81.09 -5.70 -4.92
CA PHE A 519 82.15 -4.69 -5.12
C PHE A 519 82.08 -3.54 -4.11
N SER A 520 80.97 -3.36 -3.38
CA SER A 520 80.83 -2.38 -2.31
C SER A 520 81.36 -2.87 -0.95
N ILE A 521 81.71 -4.15 -0.81
CA ILE A 521 82.27 -4.71 0.42
C ILE A 521 83.74 -4.27 0.55
N GLN A 522 84.06 -3.54 1.62
CA GLN A 522 85.40 -3.03 1.89
C GLN A 522 86.17 -4.03 2.77
N ILE A 523 86.75 -5.06 2.14
CA ILE A 523 87.73 -5.95 2.79
C ILE A 523 89.13 -5.47 2.40
N GLU A 524 89.96 -5.15 3.39
CA GLU A 524 91.29 -4.51 3.22
C GLU A 524 92.25 -5.33 2.32
N ASP A 525 92.14 -6.66 2.31
CA ASP A 525 92.98 -7.55 1.48
C ASP A 525 92.57 -7.61 -0.01
N LEU A 526 91.33 -7.25 -0.34
CA LEU A 526 90.82 -7.33 -1.72
C LEU A 526 91.03 -6.04 -2.51
N TYR A 527 91.17 -4.90 -1.81
CA TYR A 527 91.27 -3.57 -2.42
C TYR A 527 92.56 -3.37 -3.23
N MET A 528 93.60 -4.16 -2.96
CA MET A 528 94.90 -4.05 -3.63
C MET A 528 94.91 -4.62 -5.06
N TYR A 529 93.94 -5.47 -5.42
CA TYR A 529 93.90 -6.17 -6.71
C TYR A 529 92.76 -5.72 -7.65
N TRP A 530 91.81 -4.93 -7.17
CA TRP A 530 90.58 -4.61 -7.90
C TRP A 530 90.63 -3.17 -8.44
N HIS A 531 90.78 -3.01 -9.75
CA HIS A 531 90.71 -1.71 -10.41
C HIS A 531 89.29 -1.38 -10.88
N GLY A 532 88.98 -0.08 -11.04
CA GLY A 532 87.67 0.38 -11.52
C GLY A 532 87.29 -0.18 -12.92
N THR A 533 88.27 -0.63 -13.69
CA THR A 533 88.08 -1.34 -14.96
C THR A 533 87.49 -2.73 -14.78
N ASP A 534 87.84 -3.43 -13.70
CA ASP A 534 87.41 -4.82 -13.44
C ASP A 534 85.93 -4.88 -13.05
N TYR A 535 85.43 -3.82 -12.40
CA TYR A 535 84.01 -3.62 -12.15
C TYR A 535 83.21 -3.56 -13.46
N TRP A 536 83.67 -2.78 -14.45
CA TRP A 536 82.97 -2.63 -15.72
C TRP A 536 83.01 -3.91 -16.56
N TYR A 537 84.11 -4.67 -16.51
CA TYR A 537 84.18 -6.00 -17.15
C TYR A 537 83.25 -7.02 -16.47
N ALA A 538 83.25 -7.10 -15.14
CA ALA A 538 82.35 -7.98 -14.40
C ALA A 538 80.88 -7.59 -14.62
N PHE A 539 80.57 -6.30 -14.67
CA PHE A 539 79.25 -5.78 -14.99
C PHE A 539 78.83 -6.19 -16.41
N ALA A 540 79.70 -6.04 -17.41
CA ALA A 540 79.39 -6.43 -18.79
C ALA A 540 79.14 -7.93 -18.93
N VAL A 541 79.94 -8.77 -18.26
CA VAL A 541 79.77 -10.23 -18.26
C VAL A 541 78.45 -10.62 -17.59
N ILE A 542 78.16 -10.09 -16.40
CA ILE A 542 76.94 -10.43 -15.65
C ILE A 542 75.69 -9.88 -16.34
N ALA A 543 75.73 -8.66 -16.87
CA ALA A 543 74.63 -8.11 -17.65
C ALA A 543 74.35 -8.94 -18.92
N SER A 544 75.40 -9.41 -19.61
CA SER A 544 75.26 -10.27 -20.79
C SER A 544 74.69 -11.64 -20.42
N ILE A 545 75.15 -12.25 -19.32
CA ILE A 545 74.61 -13.53 -18.82
C ILE A 545 73.15 -13.35 -18.38
N SER A 546 72.80 -12.29 -17.66
CA SER A 546 71.43 -11.98 -17.27
C SER A 546 70.52 -11.74 -18.47
N PHE A 547 71.04 -11.12 -19.54
CA PHE A 547 70.30 -10.92 -20.79
C PHE A 547 70.06 -12.23 -21.54
N VAL A 548 71.08 -13.09 -21.64
CA VAL A 548 70.94 -14.44 -22.23
C VAL A 548 69.99 -15.28 -21.39
N ALA A 549 70.09 -15.21 -20.06
CA ALA A 549 69.18 -15.89 -19.14
C ALA A 549 67.74 -15.42 -19.34
N LEU A 550 67.49 -14.12 -19.50
CA LEU A 550 66.15 -13.61 -19.82
C LEU A 550 65.61 -14.16 -21.14
N PHE A 551 66.44 -14.24 -22.18
CA PHE A 551 66.04 -14.81 -23.46
C PHE A 551 65.72 -16.31 -23.33
N PHE A 552 66.58 -17.05 -22.61
CA PHE A 552 66.37 -18.46 -22.33
C PHE A 552 65.11 -18.68 -21.51
N PHE A 553 64.93 -18.00 -20.38
CA PHE A 553 63.74 -18.13 -19.54
C PHE A 553 62.46 -17.67 -20.25
N SER A 554 62.51 -16.65 -21.11
CA SER A 554 61.35 -16.22 -21.88
C SER A 554 60.92 -17.25 -22.93
N ARG A 555 61.87 -17.96 -23.56
CA ARG A 555 61.59 -19.03 -24.52
C ARG A 555 61.24 -20.35 -23.84
N LEU A 556 61.90 -20.64 -22.72
CA LEU A 556 61.68 -21.82 -21.89
C LEU A 556 60.30 -21.78 -21.23
N LEU A 557 59.83 -20.64 -20.74
CA LEU A 557 58.47 -20.50 -20.19
C LEU A 557 57.38 -20.76 -21.23
N MET A 558 57.58 -20.32 -22.48
CA MET A 558 56.65 -20.61 -23.57
C MET A 558 56.59 -22.12 -23.84
N PHE A 559 57.77 -22.76 -23.94
CA PHE A 559 57.87 -24.20 -24.14
C PHE A 559 57.32 -25.02 -22.96
N PHE A 560 57.55 -24.57 -21.71
CA PHE A 560 56.97 -25.22 -20.52
C PHE A 560 55.47 -25.04 -20.42
N SER A 561 54.92 -23.91 -20.87
CA SER A 561 53.47 -23.71 -20.93
C SER A 561 52.84 -24.68 -21.93
N ASP A 562 53.39 -24.78 -23.14
CA ASP A 562 52.86 -25.65 -24.19
C ASP A 562 52.96 -27.14 -23.80
N THR A 563 54.06 -27.54 -23.17
CA THR A 563 54.25 -28.92 -22.70
C THR A 563 53.42 -29.26 -21.45
N LEU A 564 53.17 -28.30 -20.55
CA LEU A 564 52.28 -28.52 -19.40
C LEU A 564 50.82 -28.68 -19.82
N ASP A 565 50.35 -27.92 -20.81
CA ASP A 565 49.00 -28.07 -21.34
C ASP A 565 48.81 -29.47 -21.94
N GLU A 566 49.75 -29.94 -22.76
CA GLU A 566 49.73 -31.32 -23.28
C GLU A 566 49.76 -32.39 -22.18
N TRP A 567 50.58 -32.19 -21.14
CA TRP A 567 50.66 -33.11 -20.01
C TRP A 567 49.39 -33.11 -19.18
N SER A 568 48.73 -31.97 -19.00
CA SER A 568 47.48 -31.88 -18.23
C SER A 568 46.37 -32.73 -18.87
N VAL A 569 46.25 -32.69 -20.21
CA VAL A 569 45.28 -33.48 -20.97
C VAL A 569 45.58 -34.97 -20.86
N GLN A 570 46.86 -35.36 -20.93
CA GLN A 570 47.27 -36.75 -20.77
C GLN A 570 47.06 -37.29 -19.35
N ILE A 571 47.33 -36.47 -18.33
CA ILE A 571 47.12 -36.84 -16.92
C ILE A 571 45.62 -36.98 -16.63
N MET A 572 44.78 -36.08 -17.15
CA MET A 572 43.33 -36.14 -16.96
C MET A 572 42.73 -37.37 -17.66
N ALA A 573 43.19 -37.68 -18.88
CA ALA A 573 42.82 -38.90 -19.60
C ALA A 573 43.31 -40.17 -18.88
N TRP A 574 44.50 -40.15 -18.30
CA TRP A 574 45.04 -41.25 -17.51
C TRP A 574 44.27 -41.43 -16.21
N PHE A 575 43.92 -40.35 -15.51
CA PHE A 575 43.14 -40.37 -14.27
C PHE A 575 41.72 -40.89 -14.52
N HIS A 576 41.06 -40.48 -15.60
CA HIS A 576 39.77 -41.05 -16.01
C HIS A 576 39.85 -42.56 -16.27
N ARG A 577 40.91 -43.03 -16.93
CA ARG A 577 41.14 -44.47 -17.14
C ARG A 577 41.40 -45.20 -15.82
N LEU A 578 42.12 -44.58 -14.88
CA LEU A 578 42.42 -45.14 -13.57
C LEU A 578 41.17 -45.22 -12.68
N CYS A 579 40.34 -44.17 -12.67
CA CYS A 579 39.06 -44.13 -11.96
C CYS A 579 38.06 -45.16 -12.53
N ARG A 580 37.98 -45.31 -13.86
CA ARG A 580 37.23 -46.41 -14.49
C ARG A 580 37.74 -47.78 -14.09
N ALA A 581 39.05 -47.97 -14.02
CA ALA A 581 39.66 -49.24 -13.60
C ALA A 581 39.42 -49.57 -12.12
N MET A 582 39.23 -48.56 -11.27
CA MET A 582 38.90 -48.71 -9.85
C MET A 582 37.39 -48.74 -9.54
N GLY A 583 36.53 -48.75 -10.56
CA GLY A 583 35.08 -48.94 -10.40
C GLY A 583 34.30 -47.71 -9.95
N PHE A 584 34.91 -46.52 -9.98
CA PHE A 584 34.19 -45.26 -9.77
C PHE A 584 33.58 -44.82 -11.11
N ASN A 585 32.24 -44.76 -11.18
CA ASN A 585 31.52 -44.24 -12.34
C ASN A 585 31.64 -42.70 -12.33
N VAL A 586 32.62 -42.19 -13.07
CA VAL A 586 32.71 -40.77 -13.38
C VAL A 586 31.81 -40.55 -14.59
N ALA A 587 30.76 -39.75 -14.45
CA ALA A 587 29.89 -39.37 -15.55
C ALA A 587 30.70 -38.58 -16.58
N ASP A 588 30.60 -38.96 -17.85
CA ASP A 588 31.22 -38.23 -18.96
C ASP A 588 30.39 -36.94 -19.19
N ASP A 589 30.99 -35.77 -18.99
CA ASP A 589 30.40 -34.44 -19.28
C ASP A 589 30.49 -34.10 -20.78
N ASP A 590 30.16 -35.04 -21.67
CA ASP A 590 30.25 -34.88 -23.13
C ASP A 590 28.89 -34.82 -23.85
N ASP A 591 27.81 -34.42 -23.16
CA ASP A 591 26.53 -34.07 -23.79
C ASP A 591 26.18 -32.58 -23.54
N GLU A 592 26.79 -31.67 -24.30
CA GLU A 592 26.16 -30.40 -24.71
C GLU A 592 26.81 -29.86 -26.00
N SER A 593 26.27 -30.29 -27.14
CA SER A 593 26.32 -29.59 -28.42
C SER A 593 24.93 -29.14 -28.82
#